data_AF-A0A6L2PGR2-F1
#
_entry.id   AF-A0A6L2PGR2-F1
#
_cell.length_a   1.000
_cell.length_b   1.000
_cell.length_c   1.000
_cell.angle_alpha   90.00
_cell.angle_beta   90.00
_cell.angle_gamma   90.00
#
_symmetry.space_group_name_H-M   'P 1'
#
loop_
_entity.id
_entity.type
_entity.pdbx_description
1 polymer ?
#
loop_
_entity_poly.entity_id
_entity_poly.type
_entity_poly.pdbx_seq_one_letter_code
_entity_poly.pdbx_strand_id
1 'polypeptide(L)'
;IYQIDYQQKFLLNLFSFPRKYYGEYHPLLGIHYMKLGKINLYLKKISEALSMLKNAETVIRVTHGEQHSLYQDQLMPLVYQTQAEL
;
A
#
# COMPACT_ATOMS: atom_id res chain seq x y z
N ILE A 1 -10.30 -15.13 6.07
CA ILE A 1 -9.97 -14.37 7.32
C ILE A 1 -8.57 -14.74 7.82
N TYR A 2 -8.28 -16.00 8.15
CA TYR A 2 -6.93 -16.45 8.58
C TYR A 2 -5.76 -16.04 7.67
N GLN A 3 -5.94 -16.13 6.35
CA GLN A 3 -4.88 -15.78 5.40
C GLN A 3 -4.65 -14.28 5.27
N ILE A 4 -5.67 -13.45 5.55
CA ILE A 4 -5.57 -11.99 5.56
C ILE A 4 -4.81 -11.54 6.81
N ASP A 5 -5.15 -12.09 7.98
CA ASP A 5 -4.44 -11.80 9.23
C ASP A 5 -2.97 -12.20 9.15
N TYR A 6 -2.66 -13.37 8.57
CA TYR A 6 -1.28 -13.79 8.35
C TYR A 6 -0.52 -12.80 7.44
N GLN A 7 -1.12 -12.37 6.34
CA GLN A 7 -0.52 -11.40 5.44
C GLN A 7 -0.32 -10.04 6.11
N GLN A 8 -1.29 -9.57 6.90
CA GLN A 8 -1.14 -8.33 7.67
C GLN A 8 -0.01 -8.42 8.69
N LYS A 9 0.08 -9.53 9.43
CA LYS A 9 1.13 -9.76 10.44
C LYS A 9 2.52 -9.94 9.82
N PHE A 10 2.59 -10.63 8.67
CA PHE A 10 3.82 -10.77 7.88
C PHE A 10 4.29 -9.42 7.34
N LEU A 11 3.39 -8.62 6.78
CA LEU A 11 3.69 -7.28 6.24
C LEU A 11 4.10 -6.29 7.35
N LEU A 12 3.48 -6.36 8.53
CA LEU A 12 3.87 -5.56 9.71
C LEU A 12 5.27 -5.94 10.22
N ASN A 13 5.59 -7.23 10.28
CA ASN A 13 6.94 -7.68 10.61
C ASN A 13 7.96 -7.22 9.56
N LEU A 14 7.60 -7.31 8.28
CA LEU A 14 8.46 -6.79 7.22
C LEU A 14 8.63 -5.28 7.34
N PHE A 15 7.62 -4.50 7.77
CA PHE A 15 7.70 -3.04 7.92
C PHE A 15 8.87 -2.55 8.78
N SER A 16 9.35 -3.38 9.71
CA SER A 16 10.51 -3.08 10.56
C SER A 16 11.86 -3.16 9.83
N PHE A 17 11.94 -3.86 8.69
CA PHE A 17 13.18 -4.07 7.94
C PHE A 17 13.50 -2.98 6.91
N PRO A 18 12.59 -2.53 6.02
CA PRO A 18 12.97 -1.70 4.89
C PRO A 18 13.38 -0.28 5.26
N ARG A 19 12.75 0.36 6.27
CA ARG A 19 13.16 1.71 6.72
C ARG A 19 14.60 1.75 7.24
N LYS A 20 15.07 0.66 7.84
CA LYS A 20 16.40 0.58 8.45
C LYS A 20 17.51 0.35 7.41
N TYR A 21 17.20 -0.31 6.29
CA TYR A 21 18.21 -0.76 5.31
C TYR A 21 18.12 -0.10 3.93
N TYR A 22 16.96 0.44 3.52
CA TYR A 22 16.72 0.86 2.14
C TYR A 22 16.31 2.32 1.94
N GLY A 23 16.26 3.13 3.01
CA GLY A 23 15.86 4.53 2.96
C GLY A 23 14.33 4.72 2.80
N GLU A 24 13.89 5.99 2.75
CA GLU A 24 12.45 6.33 2.79
C GLU A 24 11.65 5.93 1.53
N TYR A 25 12.33 5.71 0.41
CA TYR A 25 11.71 5.50 -0.91
C TYR A 25 12.10 4.16 -1.55
N HIS A 26 12.16 3.09 -0.77
CA HIS A 26 12.41 1.78 -1.37
C HIS A 26 11.18 1.27 -2.14
N PRO A 27 11.30 0.80 -3.40
CA PRO A 27 10.17 0.31 -4.20
C PRO A 27 9.30 -0.74 -3.48
N LEU A 28 9.93 -1.65 -2.73
CA LEU A 28 9.18 -2.67 -1.98
C LEU A 28 8.31 -2.07 -0.89
N LEU A 29 8.72 -0.96 -0.27
CA LEU A 29 7.93 -0.28 0.77
C LEU A 29 6.61 0.25 0.18
N GLY A 30 6.66 0.85 -1.00
CA GLY A 30 5.47 1.31 -1.72
C GLY A 30 4.52 0.16 -2.05
N ILE A 31 5.05 -0.96 -2.53
CA ILE A 31 4.27 -2.17 -2.82
C ILE A 31 3.64 -2.74 -1.54
N HIS A 32 4.33 -2.69 -0.40
CA HIS A 32 3.81 -3.18 0.88
C HIS A 32 2.64 -2.32 1.37
N TYR A 33 2.81 -0.99 1.34
CA TYR A 33 1.73 -0.06 1.64
C TYR A 33 0.51 -0.31 0.74
N MET A 34 0.70 -0.52 -0.57
CA MET A 34 -0.39 -0.79 -1.51
C MET A 34 -1.15 -2.08 -1.15
N LYS A 35 -0.42 -3.15 -0.81
CA LYS A 35 -1.02 -4.42 -0.39
C LYS A 35 -1.81 -4.28 0.93
N LEU A 36 -1.27 -3.57 1.91
CA LEU A 36 -1.98 -3.29 3.17
C LEU A 36 -3.24 -2.45 2.94
N GLY A 37 -3.17 -1.45 2.07
CA GLY A 37 -4.32 -0.64 1.67
C GLY A 37 -5.42 -1.49 1.05
N LYS A 38 -5.07 -2.35 0.08
CA LYS A 38 -6.00 -3.29 -0.54
C LYS A 38 -6.63 -4.26 0.48
N ILE A 39 -5.83 -4.79 1.42
CA ILE A 39 -6.33 -5.65 2.51
C ILE A 39 -7.33 -4.90 3.39
N ASN A 40 -7.00 -3.69 3.83
CA ASN A 40 -7.89 -2.89 4.67
C ASN A 40 -9.20 -2.55 3.94
N LEU A 41 -9.14 -2.28 2.64
CA LEU A 41 -10.33 -2.07 1.81
C LEU A 41 -11.24 -3.30 1.80
N TYR A 42 -10.67 -4.50 1.59
CA TYR A 42 -11.44 -5.76 1.68
C TYR A 42 -12.06 -5.99 3.07
N LEU A 43 -11.40 -5.54 4.13
CA LEU A 43 -11.88 -5.62 5.51
C LEU A 43 -12.84 -4.48 5.89
N LYS A 44 -13.22 -3.60 4.94
CA LYS A 44 -14.06 -2.41 5.17
C LYS A 44 -13.50 -1.43 6.20
N LYS A 45 -12.18 -1.44 6.40
CA LYS A 45 -11.43 -0.47 7.21
C LYS A 45 -11.01 0.70 6.32
N ILE A 46 -11.98 1.52 5.90
CA ILE A 46 -11.81 2.48 4.80
C ILE A 46 -10.77 3.56 5.14
N SER A 47 -10.80 4.10 6.36
CA SER A 47 -9.83 5.11 6.81
C SER A 47 -8.39 4.59 6.79
N GLU A 48 -8.17 3.38 7.30
CA GLU A 48 -6.87 2.72 7.30
C GLU A 48 -6.43 2.31 5.89
N ALA A 49 -7.37 1.91 5.03
CA ALA A 49 -7.10 1.64 3.62
C ALA A 49 -6.57 2.89 2.92
N LEU A 50 -7.27 4.02 3.05
CA LEU A 50 -6.88 5.26 2.41
C LEU A 50 -5.52 5.75 2.92
N SER A 51 -5.28 5.67 4.23
CA SER A 51 -3.99 6.04 4.83
C SER A 51 -2.84 5.21 4.22
N MET A 52 -3.00 3.90 4.11
CA MET A 52 -1.98 3.04 3.52
C MET A 52 -1.79 3.29 2.02
N LEU A 53 -2.87 3.50 1.26
CA LEU A 53 -2.77 3.78 -0.18
C LEU A 53 -2.10 5.12 -0.46
N LYS A 54 -2.32 6.17 0.35
CA LYS A 54 -1.60 7.45 0.23
C LYS A 54 -0.10 7.31 0.51
N ASN A 55 0.28 6.48 1.48
CA ASN A 55 1.68 6.16 1.73
C ASN A 55 2.29 5.40 0.55
N ALA A 56 1.54 4.47 -0.05
CA ALA A 56 1.96 3.75 -1.25
C ALA A 56 2.18 4.72 -2.42
N GLU A 57 1.27 5.67 -2.62
CA GLU A 57 1.36 6.68 -3.67
C GLU A 57 2.61 7.53 -3.57
N THR A 58 2.94 8.00 -2.37
CA THR A 58 4.17 8.76 -2.13
C THR A 58 5.41 7.99 -2.56
N VAL A 59 5.51 6.70 -2.23
CA VAL A 59 6.70 5.90 -2.55
C VAL A 59 6.70 5.45 -4.02
N ILE A 60 5.58 4.95 -4.54
CA ILE A 60 5.48 4.42 -5.90
C ILE A 60 5.69 5.54 -6.93
N ARG A 61 5.14 6.73 -6.69
CA ARG A 61 5.37 7.91 -7.54
C ARG A 61 6.84 8.28 -7.64
N VAL A 62 7.59 8.25 -6.54
CA VAL A 62 9.03 8.56 -6.54
C VAL A 62 9.85 7.45 -7.22
N THR A 63 9.48 6.20 -7.02
CA THR A 63 10.29 5.05 -7.45
C THR A 63 10.03 4.59 -8.89
N HIS A 64 8.80 4.72 -9.37
CA HIS A 64 8.39 4.24 -10.69
C HIS A 64 7.89 5.37 -11.59
N GLY A 65 7.42 6.48 -11.02
CA GLY A 65 6.79 7.58 -11.76
C GLY A 65 5.30 7.37 -12.00
N GLU A 66 4.60 8.47 -12.28
CA GLU A 66 3.13 8.50 -12.47
C GLU A 66 2.67 7.86 -13.79
N GLN A 67 3.57 7.65 -14.75
CA GLN A 67 3.28 7.00 -16.03
C GLN A 67 3.44 5.47 -15.98
N HIS A 68 4.00 4.94 -14.90
CA HIS A 68 4.22 3.50 -14.77
C HIS A 68 2.90 2.77 -14.49
N SER A 69 2.71 1.59 -15.06
CA SER A 69 1.48 0.79 -14.93
C SER A 69 1.13 0.46 -13.47
N LEU A 70 2.13 0.23 -12.61
CA LEU A 70 1.92 0.06 -11.17
C LEU A 70 1.19 1.27 -10.53
N TYR A 71 1.49 2.49 -10.99
CA TYR A 71 0.83 3.70 -10.51
C TYR A 71 -0.58 3.82 -11.13
N GLN A 72 -0.68 3.83 -12.47
CA GLN A 72 -1.93 4.12 -13.18
C GLN A 72 -2.96 2.99 -13.11
N ASP A 73 -2.52 1.76 -13.33
CA ASP A 73 -3.42 0.61 -13.55
C ASP A 73 -3.71 -0.16 -12.27
N GLN A 74 -2.88 0.00 -11.23
CA GLN A 74 -3.03 -0.75 -9.98
C GLN A 74 -3.30 0.14 -8.77
N LEU A 75 -2.46 1.15 -8.52
CA LEU A 75 -2.59 1.96 -7.31
C LEU A 75 -3.78 2.92 -7.38
N MET A 76 -3.86 3.75 -8.43
CA MET A 76 -4.89 4.79 -8.52
C MET A 76 -6.33 4.23 -8.50
N PRO A 77 -6.65 3.10 -9.16
CA PRO A 77 -7.97 2.48 -9.05
C PRO A 77 -8.33 2.11 -7.61
N LEU A 78 -7.38 1.62 -6.80
CA LEU A 78 -7.61 1.33 -5.39
C LEU A 78 -7.86 2.61 -4.59
N VAL A 79 -7.11 3.68 -4.88
CA VAL A 79 -7.29 4.98 -4.22
C VAL A 79 -8.69 5.52 -4.51
N TYR A 80 -9.10 5.55 -5.78
CA TYR A 80 -10.41 6.05 -6.18
C TYR A 80 -11.55 5.20 -5.62
N GLN A 81 -11.42 3.87 -5.65
CA GLN A 81 -12.39 2.98 -5.02
C GLN A 81 -12.52 3.28 -3.53
N THR A 82 -11.40 3.41 -2.82
CA THR A 82 -11.42 3.67 -1.37
C THR A 82 -12.04 5.03 -1.05
N GLN A 83 -11.77 6.06 -1.85
CA GLN A 83 -12.37 7.40 -1.70
C GLN A 83 -13.87 7.41 -1.96
N ALA A 84 -14.36 6.56 -2.87
CA ALA A 84 -15.79 6.42 -3.15
C ALA A 84 -16.55 5.67 -2.05
N GLU A 85 -15.87 4.88 -1.23
CA GLU A 85 -16.45 4.13 -0.09
C GLU A 85 -16.33 4.86 1.25
N LEU A 86 -15.86 6.11 1.25
CA LEU A 86 -15.62 6.95 2.44
C LEU A 86 -16.86 7.77 2.84
#